data_AF-A0A1F6U3L6-F1
#
_entry.id   AF-A0A1F6U3L6-F1
#
_cell.length_a   1.000
_cell.length_b   1.000
_cell.length_c   1.000
_cell.angle_alpha   90.00
_cell.angle_beta   90.00
_cell.angle_gamma   90.00
#
_symmetry.space_group_name_H-M   'P 1'
#
loop_
_entity.id
_entity.type
_entity.pdbx_description
1 polymer ?
#
loop_
_entity_poly.entity_id
_entity_poly.type
_entity_poly.pdbx_seq_one_letter_code
_entity_poly.pdbx_strand_id
1 'polypeptide(L)'
;MDAVTKAVESGDSTANTHVALAQKISDLADMVGWADGPIDPERRLADRFETLMESLRARHVQTNEPSVAALHDALAQLHGAIDRHDRDLVVQRDADEEDEE
;
A
#
# COMPACT_ATOMS: atom_id res chain seq x y z
N MET A 1 3.37 22.77 12.72
CA MET A 1 1.95 22.54 12.39
C MET A 1 1.88 22.15 10.94
N ASP A 2 1.49 20.90 10.75
CA ASP A 2 1.57 20.08 9.54
C ASP A 2 1.08 20.74 8.25
N ALA A 3 1.94 20.70 7.23
CA ALA A 3 1.57 20.97 5.84
C ALA A 3 0.44 20.05 5.35
N VAL A 4 0.29 18.88 5.97
CA VAL A 4 -0.79 17.91 5.75
C VAL A 4 -2.15 18.48 6.17
N THR A 5 -2.22 19.19 7.29
CA THR A 5 -3.48 19.80 7.75
C THR A 5 -3.88 20.97 6.85
N LYS A 6 -2.93 21.74 6.34
CA LYS A 6 -3.24 22.87 5.43
C LYS A 6 -3.72 22.40 4.05
N ALA A 7 -3.30 21.22 3.60
CA ALA A 7 -3.69 20.66 2.32
C ALA A 7 -5.12 20.12 2.30
N VAL A 8 -5.77 19.87 3.45
CA VAL A 8 -7.15 19.36 3.52
C VAL A 8 -8.20 20.46 3.45
N GLU A 9 -7.84 21.72 3.75
CA GLU A 9 -8.79 22.83 3.91
C GLU A 9 -9.11 23.60 2.61
N SER A 10 -8.38 23.39 1.51
CA SER A 10 -8.51 24.22 0.30
C SER A 10 -9.15 23.42 -0.85
N GLY A 11 -10.48 23.47 -0.98
CA GLY A 11 -11.37 22.69 -1.87
C GLY A 11 -11.06 22.45 -3.37
N ASP A 12 -9.82 22.63 -3.84
CA ASP A 12 -9.15 21.93 -4.95
C ASP A 12 -8.43 20.63 -4.48
N SER A 13 -8.51 20.34 -3.17
CA SER A 13 -7.69 19.41 -2.40
C SER A 13 -7.73 17.94 -2.81
N THR A 14 -8.80 17.41 -3.39
CA THR A 14 -8.99 15.95 -3.43
C THR A 14 -8.05 15.26 -4.42
N ALA A 15 -7.88 15.81 -5.63
CA ALA A 15 -6.97 15.27 -6.63
C ALA A 15 -5.50 15.35 -6.18
N ASN A 16 -5.08 16.48 -5.61
CA ASN A 16 -3.74 16.65 -5.05
C ASN A 16 -3.51 15.73 -3.83
N THR A 17 -4.56 15.48 -3.03
CA THR A 17 -4.47 14.56 -1.89
C THR A 17 -4.34 13.11 -2.35
N HIS A 18 -5.07 12.70 -3.39
CA HIS A 18 -4.93 11.36 -3.96
C HIS A 18 -3.54 11.12 -4.55
N VAL A 19 -2.97 12.10 -5.24
CA VAL A 19 -1.60 12.02 -5.79
C VAL A 19 -0.57 11.97 -4.65
N ALA A 20 -0.70 12.81 -3.62
CA ALA A 20 0.19 12.79 -2.47
C ALA A 20 0.08 11.48 -1.66
N LEU A 21 -1.12 10.90 -1.55
CA LEU A 21 -1.31 9.57 -0.95
C LEU A 21 -0.64 8.49 -1.81
N ALA A 22 -0.84 8.50 -3.13
CA ALA A 22 -0.24 7.51 -4.03
C ALA A 22 1.29 7.51 -3.94
N GLN A 23 1.91 8.70 -3.85
CA GLN A 23 3.35 8.82 -3.62
C GLN A 23 3.77 8.25 -2.27
N LYS A 24 3.09 8.62 -1.18
CA LYS A 24 3.37 8.05 0.15
C LYS A 24 3.22 6.54 0.19
N ILE A 25 2.25 5.99 -0.53
CA ILE A 25 2.03 4.54 -0.63
C ILE A 25 3.15 3.87 -1.43
N SER A 26 3.66 4.53 -2.47
CA SER A 26 4.82 4.06 -3.22
C SER A 26 6.08 4.05 -2.35
N ASP A 27 6.33 5.13 -1.59
CA ASP A 27 7.43 5.19 -0.62
C ASP A 27 7.31 4.09 0.46
N LEU A 28 6.09 3.81 0.93
CA LEU A 28 5.82 2.69 1.84
C LEU A 28 6.11 1.34 1.19
N ALA A 29 5.75 1.15 -0.09
CA ALA A 29 6.01 -0.09 -0.81
C ALA A 29 7.52 -0.34 -0.99
N ASP A 30 8.30 0.72 -1.20
CA ASP A 30 9.76 0.63 -1.22
C ASP A 30 10.32 0.28 0.17
N MET A 31 9.76 0.86 1.25
CA MET A 31 10.20 0.56 2.62
C MET A 31 9.81 -0.85 3.09
N VAL A 32 8.72 -1.43 2.57
CA VAL A 32 8.29 -2.80 2.90
C VAL A 32 9.40 -3.81 2.63
N GLY A 33 10.18 -3.65 1.55
CA GLY A 33 11.32 -4.52 1.25
C GLY A 33 12.49 -4.43 2.25
N TRP A 34 12.50 -3.45 3.14
CA TRP A 34 13.51 -3.27 4.18
C TRP A 34 12.99 -3.65 5.58
N ALA A 35 11.74 -4.10 5.69
CA ALA A 35 11.18 -4.48 6.98
C ALA A 35 11.82 -5.77 7.50
N ASP A 36 12.30 -5.73 8.74
CA ASP A 36 12.85 -6.90 9.42
C ASP A 36 11.68 -7.73 9.98
N GLY A 37 11.35 -8.82 9.31
CA GLY A 37 10.26 -9.72 9.67
C GLY A 37 8.94 -9.50 8.89
N PRO A 38 7.98 -10.43 9.06
CA PRO A 38 6.72 -10.42 8.32
C PRO A 38 5.88 -9.21 8.73
N ILE A 39 5.41 -8.46 7.74
CA ILE A 39 4.66 -7.22 7.92
C ILE A 39 3.18 -7.51 8.22
N ASP A 40 2.60 -8.52 7.57
CA ASP A 40 1.21 -8.91 7.78
C ASP A 40 1.04 -10.43 7.87
N PRO A 41 1.58 -11.07 8.92
CA PRO A 41 1.51 -12.52 9.09
C PRO A 41 0.06 -13.03 9.23
N GLU A 42 -0.89 -12.19 9.68
CA GLU A 42 -2.31 -12.54 9.81
C GLU A 42 -3.16 -12.16 8.58
N ARG A 43 -2.57 -11.58 7.52
CA ARG A 43 -3.28 -11.05 6.33
C ARG A 43 -4.38 -10.02 6.66
N ARG A 44 -4.31 -9.35 7.83
CA ARG A 44 -5.34 -8.37 8.26
C ARG A 44 -5.17 -7.04 7.55
N LEU A 45 -3.94 -6.62 7.31
CA LEU A 45 -3.64 -5.42 6.52
C LEU A 45 -4.01 -5.65 5.06
N ALA A 46 -3.71 -6.83 4.52
CA ALA A 46 -4.12 -7.27 3.18
C ALA A 46 -5.63 -7.16 2.96
N ASP A 47 -6.43 -7.72 3.87
CA ASP A 47 -7.91 -7.67 3.82
C ASP A 47 -8.46 -6.24 3.88
N ARG A 48 -7.84 -5.38 4.70
CA ARG A 48 -8.17 -3.95 4.77
C ARG A 48 -7.80 -3.22 3.49
N PHE A 49 -6.66 -3.53 2.89
CA PHE A 49 -6.25 -2.96 1.60
C PHE A 49 -7.20 -3.40 0.49
N GLU A 50 -7.64 -4.66 0.49
CA GLU A 50 -8.59 -5.18 -0.50
C GLU A 50 -9.94 -4.45 -0.39
N THR A 51 -10.46 -4.28 0.82
CA THR A 51 -11.68 -3.50 1.09
C THR A 51 -11.54 -2.03 0.63
N LEU A 52 -10.36 -1.43 0.85
CA LEU A 52 -10.07 -0.05 0.45
C LEU A 52 -9.96 0.08 -1.07
N MET A 53 -9.27 -0.85 -1.74
CA MET A 53 -9.16 -0.91 -3.20
C MET A 53 -10.53 -1.11 -3.83
N GLU A 54 -11.38 -1.97 -3.28
CA GLU A 54 -12.74 -2.19 -3.78
C GLU A 54 -13.60 -0.92 -3.65
N SER A 55 -13.49 -0.23 -2.52
CA SER A 55 -14.16 1.06 -2.30
C SER A 55 -13.66 2.15 -3.26
N LEU A 56 -12.35 2.20 -3.51
CA LEU A 56 -11.75 3.13 -4.47
C LEU A 56 -12.15 2.80 -5.91
N ARG A 57 -12.24 1.52 -6.27
CA ARG A 57 -12.72 1.07 -7.58
C ARG A 57 -14.18 1.48 -7.78
N ALA A 58 -15.04 1.26 -6.79
CA ALA A 58 -16.44 1.66 -6.84
C ALA A 58 -16.58 3.19 -6.97
N ARG A 59 -15.70 3.96 -6.32
CA ARG A 59 -15.65 5.41 -6.44
C ARG A 59 -15.13 5.85 -7.80
N HIS A 60 -14.08 5.22 -8.34
CA HIS A 60 -13.56 5.49 -9.68
C HIS A 60 -14.62 5.24 -10.76
N VAL A 61 -15.40 4.16 -10.64
CA VAL A 61 -16.51 3.89 -11.58
C VAL A 61 -17.58 4.99 -11.52
N GLN A 62 -17.80 5.61 -10.36
CA GLN A 62 -18.79 6.67 -10.18
C GLN A 62 -18.28 8.07 -10.58
N THR A 63 -17.02 8.40 -10.28
CA THR A 63 -16.46 9.74 -10.51
C THR A 63 -15.60 9.85 -11.76
N ASN A 64 -15.12 8.72 -12.31
CA ASN A 64 -14.17 8.62 -13.42
C ASN A 64 -12.92 9.50 -13.24
N GLU A 65 -12.50 9.71 -11.99
CA GLU A 65 -11.37 10.55 -11.65
C GLU A 65 -10.04 9.78 -11.79
N PRO A 66 -9.12 10.20 -12.67
CA PRO A 66 -7.85 9.50 -12.88
C PRO A 66 -6.97 9.44 -11.63
N SER A 67 -7.13 10.40 -10.71
CA SER A 67 -6.44 10.43 -9.42
C SER A 67 -6.80 9.24 -8.53
N VAL A 68 -8.04 8.73 -8.64
CA VAL A 68 -8.49 7.54 -7.89
C VAL A 68 -7.91 6.27 -8.49
N ALA A 69 -7.73 6.21 -9.82
CA ALA A 69 -7.03 5.10 -10.47
C ALA A 69 -5.56 5.05 -10.04
N ALA A 70 -4.86 6.19 -10.01
CA ALA A 70 -3.47 6.26 -9.55
C ALA A 70 -3.31 5.79 -8.08
N LEU A 71 -4.26 6.16 -7.22
CA LEU A 71 -4.28 5.70 -5.83
C LEU A 71 -4.55 4.20 -5.71
N HIS A 72 -5.45 3.67 -6.52
CA HIS A 72 -5.74 2.24 -6.58
C HIS A 72 -4.51 1.44 -7.03
N ASP A 73 -3.81 1.89 -8.07
CA ASP A 73 -2.60 1.21 -8.57
C ASP A 73 -1.46 1.24 -7.55
N ALA A 74 -1.26 2.37 -6.86
CA ALA A 74 -0.27 2.45 -5.79
C ALA A 74 -0.59 1.49 -4.62
N LEU A 75 -1.86 1.38 -4.23
CA LEU A 75 -2.29 0.43 -3.19
C LEU A 75 -2.10 -1.03 -3.62
N ALA A 76 -2.40 -1.35 -4.88
CA ALA A 76 -2.16 -2.68 -5.43
C ALA A 76 -0.66 -3.02 -5.43
N GLN A 77 0.20 -2.04 -5.72
CA GLN A 77 1.65 -2.21 -5.65
C GLN A 77 2.12 -2.47 -4.21
N LEU A 78 1.66 -1.69 -3.23
CA LEU A 78 1.99 -1.90 -1.82
C LEU A 78 1.52 -3.27 -1.33
N HIS A 79 0.29 -3.67 -1.66
CA HIS A 79 -0.26 -4.98 -1.30
C HIS A 79 0.59 -6.12 -1.88
N GLY A 80 0.99 -6.01 -3.15
CA GLY A 80 1.87 -6.99 -3.79
C GLY A 80 3.29 -7.01 -3.22
N ALA A 81 3.81 -5.86 -2.79
CA ALA A 81 5.09 -5.77 -2.12
C ALA A 81 5.06 -6.49 -0.76
N ILE A 82 3.99 -6.30 0.03
CA ILE A 82 3.80 -6.97 1.33
C ILE A 82 3.66 -8.48 1.16
N ASP A 83 2.78 -8.97 0.26
CA ASP A 83 2.61 -10.42 0.05
C ASP A 83 3.90 -11.09 -0.47
N ARG A 84 4.68 -10.38 -1.30
CA ARG A 84 5.99 -10.87 -1.74
C ARG A 84 6.99 -10.90 -0.59
N HIS A 85 7.10 -9.82 0.19
CA HIS A 85 8.03 -9.73 1.32
C HIS A 85 7.77 -10.82 2.35
N ASP A 86 6.50 -10.99 2.75
CA ASP A 86 6.12 -12.01 3.72
C ASP A 86 6.37 -13.42 3.17
N ARG A 87 6.14 -13.66 1.87
CA ARG A 87 6.46 -14.94 1.23
C ARG A 87 7.98 -15.17 1.16
N ASP A 88 8.76 -14.17 0.77
CA ASP A 88 10.22 -14.27 0.67
C ASP A 88 10.86 -14.54 2.05
N LEU A 89 10.34 -13.92 3.11
CA LEU A 89 10.80 -14.19 4.48
C LEU A 89 10.50 -15.61 4.95
N VAL A 90 9.34 -16.16 4.58
CA VAL A 90 9.03 -17.58 4.86
C VAL A 90 9.98 -18.51 4.12
N VAL A 91 10.25 -18.22 2.84
CA VAL A 91 11.18 -19.00 2.02
C VAL A 91 12.62 -18.91 2.53
N GLN A 92 13.07 -17.72 2.96
CA GLN A 92 14.41 -17.54 3.53
C GLN A 92 14.56 -18.27 4.87
N ARG A 93 13.53 -18.25 5.73
CA ARG A 93 13.54 -18.99 6.99
C ARG A 93 13.68 -20.50 6.74
N ASP A 94 12.87 -21.04 5.81
CA ASP A 94 12.91 -22.48 5.52
C ASP A 94 14.24 -22.89 4.83
N ALA A 95 14.89 -21.98 4.09
CA ALA A 95 16.20 -22.23 3.47
C ALA A 95 17.36 -22.21 4.47
N ASP A 96 17.36 -21.29 5.45
CA ASP A 96 18.38 -21.25 6.50
C ASP A 96 18.31 -22.48 7.44
N GLU A 97 17.13 -23.12 7.57
CA GLU A 97 16.97 -24.35 8.36
C GLU A 97 17.47 -25.62 7.63
N GLU A 98 17.63 -25.60 6.30
CA GLU A 98 18.10 -26.76 5.51
C GLU A 98 19.63 -26.87 5.39
N ASP A 99 20.38 -25.80 5.68
CA ASP A 99 21.86 -25.78 5.58
C ASP A 99 22.57 -26.19 6.90
N GLU A 100 21.83 -26.58 7.95
CA GLU A 100 22.39 -27.00 9.25
C GLU A 100 22.59 -28.54 9.46
N GLU A 101 22.44 -29.39 8.43
CA GLU A 101 22.69 -30.86 8.54
C GLU A 101 24.10 -31.34 8.13
#